data_AF-A0A2R7QL48-F1
#
_entry.id   AF-A0A2R7QL48-F1
#
_cell.length_a   1.000
_cell.length_b   1.000
_cell.length_c   1.000
_cell.angle_alpha   90.00
_cell.angle_beta   90.00
_cell.angle_gamma   90.00
#
_symmetry.space_group_name_H-M   'P 1'
#
loop_
_entity.id
_entity.type
_entity.pdbx_description
1 polymer ?
#
loop_
_entity_poly.entity_id
_entity_poly.type
_entity_poly.pdbx_seq_one_letter_code
_entity_poly.pdbx_strand_id
1 'polypeptide(L)'
;MSLRSVFNLVAKKAAYAAGTPWTFLAAVSIVVLWALSGPIFKFNDTWQLVINTGTTIITFLMVFLIQHSQNADAAAVQIKLDELIRATAEANNELLDLEELDEERLEEIRGEYERMAREAGDALERARRCHGDGRKDDQRNDRTDEPQS
;
A
#
# COMPACT_ATOMS: atom_id res chain seq x y z
N MET A 1 28.46 12.37 -24.81
CA MET A 1 28.17 12.52 -23.36
C MET A 1 26.92 13.39 -23.25
N SER A 2 25.80 12.85 -22.75
CA SER A 2 24.53 13.58 -22.66
C SER A 2 24.64 14.71 -21.63
N LEU A 3 24.16 15.92 -21.93
CA LEU A 3 24.12 17.05 -20.97
C LEU A 3 23.53 16.66 -19.61
N ARG A 4 22.57 15.71 -19.61
CA ARG A 4 21.98 15.17 -18.38
C ARG A 4 22.99 14.42 -17.50
N SER A 5 23.95 13.70 -18.08
CA SER A 5 24.95 12.98 -17.29
C SER A 5 25.99 13.91 -16.68
N VAL A 6 26.37 14.97 -17.41
CA VAL A 6 27.29 16.01 -16.90
C VAL A 6 26.59 16.83 -15.80
N PHE A 7 25.34 17.25 -16.03
CA PHE A 7 24.54 17.93 -15.02
C PHE A 7 24.35 17.07 -13.77
N ASN A 8 23.98 15.80 -13.90
CA ASN A 8 23.80 14.91 -12.75
C ASN A 8 25.11 14.67 -11.97
N LEU A 9 26.26 14.60 -12.66
CA LEU A 9 27.56 14.45 -12.00
C LEU A 9 27.97 15.73 -11.27
N VAL A 10 27.76 16.89 -11.89
CA VAL A 10 28.02 18.20 -11.29
C VAL A 10 27.07 18.46 -10.13
N ALA A 11 25.78 18.15 -10.28
CA ALA A 11 24.77 18.29 -9.24
C ALA A 11 25.05 17.36 -8.05
N LYS A 12 25.41 16.08 -8.27
CA LYS A 12 25.83 15.18 -7.19
C LYS A 12 27.09 15.66 -6.49
N LYS A 13 28.12 16.11 -7.23
CA LYS A 13 29.34 16.67 -6.63
C LYS A 13 29.07 17.96 -5.87
N ALA A 14 28.23 18.84 -6.42
CA ALA A 14 27.85 20.10 -5.79
C ALA A 14 27.03 19.86 -4.51
N ALA A 15 26.08 18.93 -4.52
CA ALA A 15 25.31 18.55 -3.34
C ALA A 15 26.18 17.91 -2.25
N TYR A 16 27.10 17.03 -2.62
CA TYR A 16 28.05 16.42 -1.68
C TYR A 16 29.04 17.44 -1.12
N ALA A 17 29.50 18.38 -1.95
CA ALA A 17 30.35 19.48 -1.54
C ALA A 17 29.58 20.41 -0.58
N ALA A 18 28.38 20.87 -0.95
CA ALA A 18 27.56 21.81 -0.17
C ALA A 18 27.19 21.31 1.23
N GLY A 19 27.14 19.98 1.45
CA GLY A 19 26.88 19.39 2.77
C GLY A 19 28.09 19.32 3.72
N THR A 20 29.30 19.61 3.25
CA THR A 20 30.50 19.54 4.09
C THR A 20 30.82 20.89 4.75
N PRO A 21 31.18 20.93 6.03
CA PRO A 21 31.52 22.19 6.73
C PRO A 21 32.66 22.99 6.06
N TRP A 22 33.52 22.31 5.30
CA TRP A 22 34.60 22.91 4.52
C TRP A 22 34.11 23.78 3.36
N THR A 23 33.01 23.44 2.69
CA THR A 23 32.48 24.28 1.61
C THR A 23 31.77 25.52 2.12
N PHE A 24 31.10 25.42 3.27
CA PHE A 24 30.59 26.59 3.97
C PHE A 24 31.72 27.54 4.32
N LEU A 25 32.82 27.02 4.89
CA LEU A 25 33.99 27.83 5.22
C LEU A 25 34.64 28.45 3.97
N ALA A 26 34.73 27.70 2.87
CA ALA A 26 35.24 28.22 1.60
C ALA A 26 34.35 29.31 1.01
N ALA A 27 33.01 29.13 1.05
CA ALA A 27 32.05 30.13 0.59
C ALA A 27 32.14 31.43 1.42
N VAL A 28 32.21 31.31 2.74
CA VAL A 28 32.43 32.45 3.64
C VAL A 28 33.76 33.14 3.33
N SER A 29 34.83 32.36 3.11
CA SER A 29 36.15 32.91 2.75
C SER A 29 36.12 33.72 1.44
N ILE A 30 35.38 33.23 0.44
CA ILE A 30 35.19 33.94 -0.83
C ILE A 30 34.45 35.27 -0.61
N VAL A 31 33.39 35.28 0.20
CA VAL A 31 32.64 36.50 0.54
C VAL A 31 33.53 37.51 1.27
N VAL A 32 34.36 37.04 2.21
CA VAL A 32 35.31 37.89 2.95
C VAL A 32 36.37 38.48 2.01
N LEU A 33 36.97 37.67 1.14
CA LEU A 33 37.95 38.14 0.16
C LEU A 33 37.35 39.19 -0.80
N TRP A 34 36.11 38.97 -1.23
CA TRP A 34 35.39 39.94 -2.05
C TRP A 34 35.14 41.25 -1.29
N ALA A 35 34.70 41.18 -0.03
CA ALA A 35 34.50 42.36 0.83
C ALA A 35 35.80 43.16 1.05
N LEU A 36 36.92 42.46 1.26
CA LEU A 36 38.26 43.04 1.40
C LEU A 36 38.79 43.69 0.12
N SER A 37 38.28 43.31 -1.05
CA SER A 37 38.59 43.99 -2.31
C SER A 37 37.88 45.36 -2.44
N GLY A 38 36.78 45.57 -1.73
CA GLY A 38 35.98 46.82 -1.77
C GLY A 38 36.77 48.11 -1.48
N PRO A 39 37.59 48.17 -0.40
CA PRO A 39 38.46 49.30 -0.11
C PRO A 39 39.44 49.64 -1.23
N ILE A 40 39.95 48.64 -1.95
CA ILE A 40 40.89 48.83 -3.08
C ILE A 40 40.18 49.52 -4.25
N PHE A 41 38.91 49.17 -4.50
CA PHE A 41 38.08 49.74 -5.56
C PHE A 41 37.25 50.96 -5.11
N LYS A 42 37.51 51.51 -3.91
CA LYS A 42 36.77 52.64 -3.31
C LYS A 42 35.25 52.45 -3.29
N PHE A 43 34.78 51.20 -3.22
CA PHE A 43 33.34 50.87 -3.28
C PHE A 43 32.61 51.50 -4.49
N ASN A 44 33.27 51.59 -5.66
CA ASN A 44 32.66 52.22 -6.83
C ASN A 44 31.48 51.39 -7.40
N ASP A 45 30.72 51.98 -8.32
CA ASP A 45 29.53 51.38 -8.93
C ASP A 45 29.77 50.01 -9.58
N THR A 46 30.95 49.75 -10.14
CA THR A 46 31.35 48.44 -10.71
C THR A 46 31.46 47.37 -9.63
N TRP A 47 32.02 47.71 -8.45
CA TRP A 47 32.15 46.76 -7.34
C TRP A 47 30.78 46.31 -6.83
N GLN A 48 29.83 47.25 -6.68
CA GLN A 48 28.45 46.94 -6.28
C GLN A 48 27.68 46.21 -7.39
N LEU A 49 27.84 46.64 -8.64
CA LEU A 49 27.17 46.05 -9.81
C LEU A 49 27.51 44.57 -9.97
N VAL A 50 28.77 44.18 -9.76
CA VAL A 50 29.18 42.76 -9.84
C VAL A 50 28.40 41.88 -8.86
N ILE A 51 28.22 42.29 -7.61
CA ILE A 51 27.43 41.49 -6.66
C ILE A 51 25.93 41.57 -6.93
N ASN A 52 25.41 42.75 -7.24
CA ASN A 52 23.99 42.91 -7.45
C ASN A 52 23.53 42.12 -8.68
N THR A 53 24.26 42.24 -9.81
CA THR A 53 24.01 41.48 -11.04
C THR A 53 24.32 39.99 -10.89
N GLY A 54 25.43 39.63 -10.23
CA GLY A 54 25.80 38.23 -10.03
C GLY A 54 24.79 37.49 -9.15
N THR A 55 24.39 38.11 -8.04
CA THR A 55 23.44 37.52 -7.10
C THR A 55 22.05 37.43 -7.71
N THR A 56 21.61 38.41 -8.51
CA THR A 56 20.32 38.31 -9.21
C THR A 56 20.29 37.16 -10.21
N ILE A 57 21.35 36.95 -11.00
CA ILE A 57 21.44 35.79 -11.91
C ILE A 57 21.41 34.47 -11.11
N ILE A 58 22.21 34.36 -10.05
CA ILE A 58 22.25 33.16 -9.21
C ILE A 58 20.88 32.92 -8.57
N THR A 59 20.23 33.96 -8.05
CA THR A 59 18.91 33.87 -7.42
C THR A 59 17.86 33.45 -8.43
N PHE A 60 17.87 34.03 -9.64
CA PHE A 60 16.96 33.64 -10.72
C PHE A 60 17.12 32.17 -11.08
N LEU A 61 18.37 31.70 -11.25
CA LEU A 61 18.66 30.29 -11.48
C LEU A 61 18.25 29.40 -10.30
N MET A 62 18.46 29.86 -9.06
CA MET A 62 18.10 29.14 -7.86
C MET A 62 16.59 28.98 -7.73
N VAL A 63 15.80 29.98 -8.10
CA VAL A 63 14.34 29.87 -8.18
C VAL A 63 13.92 28.75 -9.13
N PHE A 64 14.50 28.67 -10.33
CA PHE A 64 14.23 27.56 -11.26
C PHE A 64 14.67 26.20 -10.71
N LEU A 65 15.84 26.15 -10.05
CA LEU A 65 16.35 24.91 -9.46
C LEU A 65 15.44 24.42 -8.33
N ILE A 66 15.00 25.33 -7.46
CA ILE A 66 14.06 25.07 -6.37
C ILE A 66 12.73 24.60 -6.96
N GLN A 67 12.18 25.29 -7.96
CA GLN A 67 10.93 24.88 -8.61
C GLN A 67 11.04 23.50 -9.26
N HIS A 68 12.17 23.18 -9.91
CA HIS A 68 12.38 21.85 -10.50
C HIS A 68 12.46 20.75 -9.43
N SER A 69 13.22 20.98 -8.35
CA SER A 69 13.31 20.05 -7.22
C SER A 69 11.95 19.85 -6.55
N GLN A 70 11.23 20.95 -6.28
CA GLN A 70 9.90 20.91 -5.68
C GLN A 70 8.90 20.19 -6.58
N ASN A 71 8.95 20.37 -7.89
CA ASN A 71 8.06 19.68 -8.83
C ASN A 71 8.32 18.16 -8.85
N ALA A 72 9.58 17.74 -8.74
CA ALA A 72 9.94 16.33 -8.63
C ALA A 72 9.53 15.73 -7.27
N ASP A 73 9.73 16.46 -6.17
CA ASP A 73 9.36 16.02 -4.83
C ASP A 73 7.83 15.92 -4.67
N ALA A 74 7.07 16.87 -5.23
CA ALA A 74 5.61 16.84 -5.23
C ALA A 74 5.05 15.61 -5.94
N ALA A 75 5.61 15.25 -7.10
CA ALA A 75 5.23 14.05 -7.84
C ALA A 75 5.53 12.76 -7.05
N ALA A 76 6.67 12.70 -6.36
CA ALA A 76 7.03 11.55 -5.54
C ALA A 76 6.11 11.38 -4.31
N VAL A 77 5.63 12.49 -3.73
CA VAL A 77 4.65 12.46 -2.63
C VAL A 77 3.31 11.90 -3.12
N GLN A 78 2.82 12.32 -4.30
CA GLN A 78 1.58 11.79 -4.87
C GLN A 78 1.66 10.28 -5.10
N ILE A 79 2.73 9.78 -5.73
CA ILE A 79 2.90 8.33 -5.96
C ILE A 79 2.90 7.53 -4.65
N LYS A 80 3.56 8.05 -3.60
CA LYS A 80 3.56 7.41 -2.28
C LYS A 80 2.18 7.41 -1.63
N LEU A 81 1.41 8.49 -1.78
CA LEU A 81 0.04 8.56 -1.29
C LEU A 81 -0.88 7.59 -2.04
N ASP A 82 -0.76 7.53 -3.36
CA ASP A 82 -1.52 6.59 -4.20
C ASP A 82 -1.22 5.14 -3.80
N GLU A 83 0.04 4.82 -3.54
CA GLU A 83 0.44 3.49 -3.09
C GLU A 83 -0.08 3.17 -1.68
N LEU A 84 -0.08 4.14 -0.76
CA LEU A 84 -0.68 3.97 0.57
C LEU A 84 -2.19 3.77 0.48
N ILE A 85 -2.89 4.58 -0.32
CA ILE A 85 -4.33 4.43 -0.55
C ILE A 85 -4.61 3.05 -1.14
N ARG A 86 -3.85 2.64 -2.15
CA ARG A 86 -3.98 1.32 -2.76
C ARG A 86 -3.70 0.20 -1.77
N ALA A 87 -2.63 0.26 -0.98
CA ALA A 87 -2.33 -0.75 0.03
C ALA A 87 -3.43 -0.82 1.11
N THR A 88 -3.99 0.32 1.52
CA THR A 88 -5.14 0.33 2.44
C THR A 88 -6.43 -0.13 1.78
N ALA A 89 -6.64 0.13 0.49
CA ALA A 89 -7.81 -0.32 -0.26
C ALA A 89 -7.71 -1.81 -0.61
N GLU A 90 -6.51 -2.36 -0.81
CA GLU A 90 -6.23 -3.78 -1.00
C GLU A 90 -6.39 -4.54 0.32
N ALA A 91 -5.91 -3.98 1.43
CA ALA A 91 -6.25 -4.46 2.78
C ALA A 91 -7.75 -4.36 3.08
N ASN A 92 -8.42 -3.34 2.54
CA ASN A 92 -9.87 -3.21 2.63
C ASN A 92 -10.60 -4.12 1.64
N ASN A 93 -9.98 -4.56 0.54
CA ASN A 93 -10.52 -5.55 -0.40
C ASN A 93 -10.41 -6.97 0.17
N GLU A 94 -9.35 -7.26 0.91
CA GLU A 94 -9.23 -8.48 1.72
C GLU A 94 -10.24 -8.50 2.89
N LEU A 95 -10.74 -7.32 3.31
CA LEU A 95 -11.90 -7.18 4.20
C LEU A 95 -13.25 -6.99 3.46
N LEU A 96 -13.26 -6.60 2.19
CA LEU A 96 -14.47 -6.45 1.36
C LEU A 96 -14.97 -7.82 0.86
N ASP A 97 -14.11 -8.83 0.93
CA ASP A 97 -14.49 -10.22 0.82
C ASP A 97 -15.30 -10.69 2.05
N LEU A 98 -15.38 -9.94 3.15
CA LEU A 98 -16.21 -10.33 4.31
C LEU A 98 -17.70 -9.96 4.18
N GLU A 99 -18.11 -9.16 3.18
CA GLU A 99 -19.53 -8.88 2.93
C GLU A 99 -20.13 -9.75 1.79
N GLU A 100 -19.32 -10.37 0.94
CA GLU A 100 -19.78 -11.37 -0.04
C GLU A 100 -19.48 -12.84 0.38
N LEU A 101 -18.58 -13.10 1.35
CA LEU A 101 -18.39 -14.46 1.89
C LEU A 101 -19.47 -14.92 2.89
N ASP A 102 -20.25 -14.04 3.51
CA ASP A 102 -21.13 -14.45 4.63
C ASP A 102 -22.48 -15.04 4.15
N GLU A 103 -22.92 -14.76 2.92
CA GLU A 103 -24.18 -15.31 2.39
C GLU A 103 -23.95 -16.62 1.62
N GLU A 104 -22.93 -16.67 0.75
CA GLU A 104 -22.61 -17.85 -0.06
C GLU A 104 -22.08 -19.01 0.80
N ARG A 105 -21.25 -18.71 1.82
CA ARG A 105 -20.77 -19.73 2.78
C ARG A 105 -21.87 -20.18 3.73
N LEU A 106 -22.78 -19.30 4.13
CA LEU A 106 -23.93 -19.66 4.97
C LEU A 106 -24.89 -20.57 4.20
N GLU A 107 -25.07 -20.33 2.90
CA GLU A 107 -25.89 -21.17 2.04
C GLU A 107 -25.24 -22.53 1.74
N GLU A 108 -23.91 -22.57 1.62
CA GLU A 108 -23.13 -23.82 1.54
C GLU A 108 -23.26 -24.65 2.83
N ILE A 109 -23.06 -24.02 4.00
CA ILE A 109 -23.21 -24.66 5.30
C ILE A 109 -24.65 -25.15 5.50
N ARG A 110 -25.65 -24.33 5.15
CA ARG A 110 -27.05 -24.72 5.19
C ARG A 110 -27.35 -25.91 4.28
N GLY A 111 -26.78 -25.92 3.07
CA GLY A 111 -26.89 -27.04 2.13
C GLY A 111 -26.30 -28.33 2.68
N GLU A 112 -25.14 -28.26 3.34
CA GLU A 112 -24.53 -29.42 4.00
C GLU A 112 -25.39 -29.94 5.16
N TYR A 113 -25.92 -29.06 6.02
CA TYR A 113 -26.81 -29.45 7.11
C TYR A 113 -28.12 -30.06 6.61
N GLU A 114 -28.72 -29.50 5.55
CA GLU A 114 -29.93 -30.08 4.93
C GLU A 114 -29.66 -31.45 4.31
N ARG A 115 -28.49 -31.67 3.70
CA ARG A 115 -28.09 -32.98 3.18
C ARG A 115 -27.94 -33.99 4.31
N MET A 116 -27.21 -33.64 5.37
CA MET A 116 -27.03 -34.50 6.55
C MET A 116 -28.37 -34.85 7.22
N ALA A 117 -29.30 -33.88 7.32
CA ALA A 117 -30.62 -34.11 7.88
C ALA A 117 -31.48 -35.08 7.03
N ARG A 118 -31.41 -34.97 5.70
CA ARG A 118 -32.09 -35.91 4.79
C ARG A 118 -31.52 -37.32 4.91
N GLU A 119 -30.18 -37.45 4.91
CA GLU A 119 -29.52 -38.75 5.04
C GLU A 119 -29.84 -39.43 6.38
N ALA A 120 -29.88 -38.66 7.47
CA ALA A 120 -30.29 -39.14 8.79
C ALA A 120 -31.77 -39.56 8.80
N GLY A 121 -32.67 -38.78 8.17
CA GLY A 121 -34.09 -39.13 8.01
C GLY A 121 -34.29 -40.43 7.22
N ASP A 122 -33.60 -40.59 6.10
CA ASP A 122 -33.67 -41.78 5.25
C ASP A 122 -33.07 -43.02 5.95
N ALA A 123 -32.02 -42.84 6.74
CA ALA A 123 -31.49 -43.91 7.59
C ALA A 123 -32.50 -44.33 8.67
N LEU A 124 -33.19 -43.37 9.28
CA LEU A 124 -34.22 -43.63 10.30
C LEU A 124 -35.45 -44.33 9.71
N GLU A 125 -35.88 -43.92 8.51
CA GLU A 125 -36.95 -44.60 7.77
C GLU A 125 -36.57 -46.02 7.36
N ARG A 126 -35.33 -46.24 6.90
CA ARG A 126 -34.82 -47.58 6.57
C ARG A 126 -34.78 -48.46 7.81
N ALA A 127 -34.30 -47.94 8.95
CA ALA A 127 -34.33 -48.64 10.22
C ALA A 127 -35.76 -48.98 10.66
N ARG A 128 -36.72 -48.05 10.50
CA ARG A 128 -38.14 -48.28 10.81
C ARG A 128 -38.78 -49.33 9.90
N ARG A 129 -38.41 -49.39 8.63
CA ARG A 129 -38.87 -50.44 7.69
C ARG A 129 -38.30 -51.81 8.04
N CYS A 130 -37.02 -51.92 8.37
CA CYS A 130 -36.41 -53.17 8.83
C CYS A 130 -37.00 -53.65 10.17
N HIS A 131 -37.34 -52.75 11.08
CA HIS A 131 -37.92 -53.10 12.38
C HIS A 131 -39.45 -53.35 12.34
N GLY A 132 -40.13 -52.90 11.28
CA GLY A 132 -41.57 -53.08 11.07
C GLY A 132 -41.95 -54.39 10.38
N ASP A 133 -41.00 -55.07 9.74
CA ASP A 133 -41.23 -56.33 9.02
C ASP A 133 -41.24 -57.55 9.97
N GLY A 134 -40.39 -57.55 11.00
CA GLY A 134 -40.30 -58.64 11.98
C GLY A 134 -41.47 -58.76 12.97
N ARG A 135 -42.45 -57.84 12.95
CA ARG A 135 -43.61 -57.89 13.87
C ARG A 135 -44.85 -58.57 13.27
N LYS A 136 -44.84 -58.92 11.98
CA LYS A 136 -45.97 -59.59 11.34
C LYS A 136 -45.93 -61.12 11.46
N ASP A 137 -44.77 -61.72 11.72
CA ASP A 137 -44.66 -63.18 11.80
C ASP A 137 -44.97 -63.75 13.18
N ASP A 138 -44.79 -62.97 14.25
CA ASP A 138 -45.01 -63.45 15.63
C ASP A 138 -46.50 -63.57 16.02
N GLN A 139 -47.40 -62.89 15.28
CA GLN A 139 -48.84 -62.95 15.56
C GLN A 139 -49.58 -64.05 14.79
N ARG A 140 -48.86 -64.88 14.01
CA ARG A 140 -49.43 -66.05 13.32
C ARG A 140 -49.29 -67.35 14.12
N ASN A 141 -48.39 -67.42 15.10
CA ASN A 141 -48.09 -68.66 15.83
C ASN A 141 -48.92 -68.87 17.11
N ASP A 142 -49.69 -67.88 17.56
CA ASP A 142 -50.48 -67.95 18.81
C ASP A 142 -51.98 -68.27 18.58
N ARG A 143 -52.31 -68.90 17.44
CA ARG A 143 -53.70 -69.27 17.07
C ARG A 143 -53.90 -70.74 16.72
N THR A 144 -52.95 -71.58 17.11
CA THR A 144 -53.09 -73.04 17.08
C THR A 144 -52.68 -73.54 18.45
N ASP A 145 -53.59 -73.52 19.40
CA ASP A 145 -53.79 -74.64 20.31
C ASP A 145 -55.11 -74.45 21.09
N GLU A 146 -55.78 -75.58 21.27
CA GLU A 146 -56.92 -75.86 22.16
C GLU A 146 -58.38 -75.72 21.64
N PRO A 147 -59.25 -76.67 22.07
CA PRO A 147 -59.89 -77.58 21.12
C PRO A 147 -61.42 -77.49 21.14
N GLN A 148 -62.00 -78.12 20.12
CA GLN A 148 -63.43 -78.34 19.96
C GLN A 148 -64.04 -79.11 21.14
N SER A 149 -65.18 -78.63 21.62
CA SER A 149 -66.21 -79.41 22.30
C SER A 149 -67.57 -78.82 21.98
#